data_AF-A0A3N5Z074-F1
#
_entry.id   AF-A0A3N5Z074-F1
#
_cell.length_a   1.000
_cell.length_b   1.000
_cell.length_c   1.000
_cell.angle_alpha   90.00
_cell.angle_beta   90.00
_cell.angle_gamma   90.00
#
_symmetry.space_group_name_H-M   'P 1'
#
loop_
_entity.id
_entity.type
_entity.pdbx_description
1 polymer ?
#
loop_
_entity_poly.entity_id
_entity_poly.type
_entity_poly.pdbx_seq_one_letter_code
_entity_poly.pdbx_strand_id
1 'polypeptide(L)' 'GRAFGRGVQVTLELDEDKFVGAGLYLFAAVLERFFAQYVSVNSFSQLSVKTIQRSEMLKQWPPRSGNRVLL' A
#
# COMPACT_ATOMS: atom_id res chain seq x y z
N GLY A 1 -6.94 -21.83 -16.31
CA GLY A 1 -6.33 -20.65 -16.96
C GLY A 1 -5.65 -19.81 -15.91
N ARG A 2 -4.41 -19.35 -16.14
CA ARG A 2 -3.74 -18.41 -15.23
C ARG A 2 -4.43 -17.05 -15.37
N ALA A 3 -5.23 -16.66 -14.40
CA ALA A 3 -5.74 -15.29 -14.31
C ALA A 3 -4.58 -14.41 -13.83
N PHE A 4 -3.93 -13.71 -14.76
CA PHE A 4 -3.00 -12.63 -14.41
C PHE A 4 -3.84 -11.45 -13.94
N GLY A 5 -4.03 -11.33 -12.63
CA GLY A 5 -4.60 -10.12 -12.05
C GLY A 5 -3.70 -8.94 -12.43
N ARG A 6 -4.27 -7.91 -13.06
CA ARG A 6 -3.58 -6.61 -13.17
C ARG A 6 -3.64 -5.95 -11.80
N GLY A 7 -2.54 -5.41 -11.33
CA GLY A 7 -2.50 -4.73 -10.05
C GLY A 7 -1.39 -3.73 -9.99
N VAL A 8 -1.45 -2.85 -9.00
CA VAL A 8 -0.46 -1.83 -8.73
C VAL A 8 0.16 -2.16 -7.38
N GLN A 9 1.46 -2.42 -7.39
CA GLN A 9 2.25 -2.46 -6.17
C GLN A 9 2.85 -1.08 -5.94
N VAL A 10 2.57 -0.49 -4.78
CA VAL A 10 3.12 0.78 -4.34
C VAL A 10 4.13 0.49 -3.24
N THR A 11 5.37 0.92 -3.44
CA THR A 11 6.42 0.85 -2.42
C THR A 11 6.67 2.25 -1.89
N LEU A 12 6.34 2.49 -0.62
CA LEU A 12 6.67 3.73 0.07
C LEU A 12 7.99 3.58 0.82
N GLU A 13 8.90 4.50 0.56
CA GLU A 13 10.12 4.67 1.34
C GLU A 13 9.94 5.87 2.25
N LEU A 14 10.06 5.65 3.56
CA LEU A 14 9.83 6.66 4.58
C LEU A 14 11.10 6.86 5.41
N ASP A 15 11.36 8.11 5.75
CA ASP A 15 12.48 8.50 6.61
C ASP A 15 11.99 8.52 8.06
N GLU A 16 12.38 7.55 8.88
CA GLU A 16 11.97 7.47 10.30
C GLU A 16 12.35 8.73 11.09
N ASP A 17 13.42 9.45 10.71
CA ASP A 17 13.85 10.69 11.37
C ASP A 17 12.84 11.84 11.14
N LYS A 18 12.08 11.78 10.04
CA LYS A 18 11.02 12.75 9.71
C LYS A 18 9.68 12.43 10.38
N PHE A 19 9.54 11.27 11.01
CA PHE A 19 8.31 10.84 11.67
C PHE A 19 8.56 10.55 13.14
N VAL A 20 8.02 11.40 14.02
CA VAL A 20 8.15 11.19 15.47
C VAL A 20 7.21 10.06 15.92
N GLY A 21 7.78 8.93 16.34
CA GLY A 21 7.05 7.81 16.95
C GLY A 21 6.18 7.01 15.98
N ALA A 22 4.93 6.70 16.37
CA ALA A 22 4.04 5.80 15.64
C ALA A 22 3.30 6.44 14.43
N GLY A 23 3.56 7.72 14.12
CA GLY A 23 2.87 8.45 13.06
C GLY A 23 3.08 7.85 11.67
N LEU A 24 4.23 7.21 11.44
CA LEU A 24 4.59 6.55 10.18
C LEU A 24 3.61 5.42 9.82
N TYR A 25 3.24 4.58 10.78
CA TYR A 25 2.31 3.48 10.56
C TYR A 25 0.89 3.97 10.26
N LEU A 26 0.43 5.00 10.97
CA LEU A 26 -0.87 5.63 10.72
C LEU A 26 -0.92 6.25 9.32
N PHE A 27 0.11 7.01 8.96
CA PHE A 27 0.22 7.61 7.63
C PHE A 27 0.20 6.56 6.53
N ALA A 28 0.99 5.49 6.68
CA ALA A 28 0.98 4.37 5.74
C ALA A 28 -0.37 3.66 5.66
N ALA A 29 -1.05 3.43 6.78
CA ALA A 29 -2.37 2.80 6.79
C ALA A 29 -3.45 3.66 6.12
N VAL A 30 -3.36 4.99 6.24
CA VAL A 30 -4.24 5.93 5.53
C VAL A 30 -3.97 5.87 4.03
N LEU A 31 -2.70 5.89 3.61
CA LEU A 31 -2.31 5.76 2.21
C LEU A 31 -2.75 4.42 1.61
N GLU A 32 -2.64 3.33 2.35
CA GLU A 32 -3.10 2.01 1.92
C GLU A 32 -4.57 2.02 1.53
N ARG A 33 -5.41 2.59 2.41
CA ARG A 33 -6.85 2.74 2.16
C ARG A 33 -7.13 3.71 1.02
N PHE A 34 -6.36 4.79 0.92
CA PHE A 34 -6.47 5.75 -0.16
C PHE A 34 -6.20 5.06 -1.50
N PHE A 35 -5.07 4.38 -1.67
CA PHE A 35 -4.74 3.67 -2.92
C PHE A 35 -5.78 2.61 -3.29
N ALA A 36 -6.34 1.90 -2.31
CA ALA A 36 -7.42 0.94 -2.53
C ALA A 36 -8.70 1.56 -3.11
N GLN A 37 -8.92 2.88 -2.93
CA GLN A 37 -10.04 3.61 -3.55
C GLN A 37 -9.76 4.06 -4.99
N TYR A 38 -8.49 4.20 -5.38
CA TYR A 38 -8.10 4.67 -6.72
C TYR A 38 -7.85 3.54 -7.72
N VAL A 39 -7.78 2.28 -7.27
CA VAL A 39 -7.66 1.13 -8.18
C VAL A 39 -9.01 0.69 -8.73
N SER A 40 -9.02 0.30 -10.01
CA SER A 40 -10.22 -0.23 -10.68
C SER A 40 -10.65 -1.58 -10.08
N VAL A 41 -11.92 -1.98 -10.27
CA VAL A 41 -12.48 -3.26 -9.77
C VAL A 41 -11.70 -4.48 -10.24
N ASN A 42 -11.19 -4.41 -11.47
CA ASN A 42 -10.41 -5.47 -12.09
C ASN A 42 -8.92 -5.38 -11.72
N SER A 43 -8.58 -4.59 -10.70
CA SER A 43 -7.21 -4.42 -10.25
C SER A 43 -7.06 -4.46 -8.74
N PHE A 44 -5.93 -5.00 -8.28
CA PHE A 44 -5.53 -4.98 -6.88
C PHE A 44 -4.51 -3.87 -6.60
N SER A 45 -4.58 -3.25 -5.44
CA SER A 45 -3.52 -2.41 -4.88
C SER A 45 -2.80 -3.17 -3.78
N GLN A 46 -1.47 -3.15 -3.79
CA GLN A 46 -0.66 -3.65 -2.68
C GLN A 46 0.26 -2.54 -2.19
N LEU A 47 0.28 -2.30 -0.88
CA LEU A 47 1.20 -1.35 -0.26
C LEU A 47 2.31 -2.08 0.49
N SER A 48 3.56 -1.73 0.19
CA SER A 48 4.74 -2.10 0.95
C SER A 48 5.42 -0.84 1.47
N VAL A 49 5.77 -0.82 2.75
CA VAL A 49 6.50 0.29 3.37
C VAL A 49 7.87 -0.20 3.81
N LYS A 50 8.89 0.55 3.42
CA LYS A 50 10.28 0.41 3.87
C LYS A 50 10.76 1.73 4.46
N THR A 51 11.76 1.64 5.31
CA THR A 51 12.39 2.80 5.93
C THR A 51 13.79 3.00 5.37
N ILE A 52 14.29 4.23 5.38
CA ILE A 52 15.67 4.49 4.95
C ILE A 52 16.67 3.97 6.00
N GLN A 53 16.30 4.06 7.27
CA GLN A 53 17.14 3.67 8.42
C GLN A 53 17.26 2.15 8.56
N ARG A 54 16.20 1.41 8.20
CA ARG A 54 16.22 -0.05 8.12
C ARG A 54 15.95 -0.46 6.68
N SER A 55 16.94 -1.05 6.01
CA SER A 55 16.78 -1.66 4.67
C SER A 55 15.74 -2.80 4.64
N GLU A 56 15.26 -3.24 5.80
CA GLU A 56 14.18 -4.22 5.90
C GLU A 56 12.80 -3.59 5.74
N MET A 57 11.88 -4.40 5.21
CA MET A 57 10.52 -3.95 4.97
C MET A 57 9.77 -3.82 6.30
N LEU A 58 9.36 -2.60 6.62
CA LEU A 58 8.70 -2.28 7.87
C LEU A 58 7.29 -2.87 7.95
N LYS A 59 6.55 -2.88 6.83
CA LYS A 59 5.22 -3.49 6.76
C LYS A 59 4.82 -3.80 5.32
N GLN A 60 4.25 -4.99 5.10
CA GLN A 60 3.44 -5.29 3.93
C GLN A 60 1.97 -5.31 4.32
N TRP A 61 1.12 -4.69 3.51
CA TRP A 61 -0.31 -4.94 3.54
C TRP A 61 -0.69 -6.03 2.53
N PRO A 62 -1.73 -6.83 2.82
CA PRO A 62 -2.26 -7.77 1.85
C PRO A 62 -2.81 -7.01 0.62
N PRO A 63 -2.74 -7.60 -0.59
CA PRO A 63 -3.34 -6.99 -1.76
C PRO A 63 -4.85 -6.80 -1.54
N ARG A 64 -5.35 -5.58 -1.78
CA ARG A 64 -6.78 -5.26 -1.76
C ARG A 64 -7.31 -5.06 -3.18
N SER A 65 -8.42 -5.68 -3.50
CA SER A 65 -9.16 -5.41 -4.73
C SER A 65 -9.92 -4.09 -4.61
N GLY A 66 -9.91 -3.26 -5.66
CA GLY A 66 -10.67 -2.02 -5.70
C GLY A 66 -12.16 -2.25 -5.53
N ASN A 67 -12.77 -1.65 -4.53
CA ASN A 67 -14.21 -1.79 -4.25
C ASN A 67 -15.01 -0.76 -5.05
N ARG A 68 -15.06 -0.89 -6.38
CA ARG A 68 -16.09 -0.19 -7.17
C ARG A 68 -17.27 -1.14 -7.32
N VAL A 69 -18.44 -0.73 -6.84
CA VAL A 69 -19.70 -1.28 -7.32
C VAL A 69 -19.70 -1.06 -8.84
N LEU A 70 -19.84 -2.14 -9.60
CA LEU A 70 -20.09 -2.06 -11.04
C LEU A 70 -21.38 -1.24 -11.20
N LEU A 71 -21.28 -0.06 -11.81
CA LEU A 71 -22.45 0.75 -12.20
C LEU A 71 -23.16 0.08 -13.38
#